data_AF-A0A4V2VYQ1-F1
#
_entry.id   AF-A0A4V2VYQ1-F1
#
_cell.length_a   1.000
_cell.length_b   1.000
_cell.length_c   1.000
_cell.angle_alpha   90.00
_cell.angle_beta   90.00
_cell.angle_gamma   90.00
#
_symmetry.space_group_name_H-M   'P 1'
#
loop_
_entity.id
_entity.type
_entity.pdbx_description
1 polymer ?
#
loop_
_entity_poly.entity_id
_entity_poly.type
_entity_poly.pdbx_seq_one_letter_code
_entity_poly.pdbx_strand_id
1 'polypeptide(L)'
;MTSKTTNKVSPEVRARVVRMVTEHEAEHPSRWAAVSSKAAKIGCSAHTLNERVTKAEVDSGKRAGLPSDVAEKMKALERENRELRQANEILRKASAYFAQAELDRPLKRDDCLHLGTPVGARGRADLQTVAYCPVHLL
;
A
#
# COMPACT_ATOMS: atom_id res chain seq x y z
N MET A 1 -4.35 -15.31 -23.54
CA MET A 1 -3.59 -14.12 -23.11
C MET A 1 -3.92 -12.98 -24.05
N THR A 2 -4.88 -12.13 -23.68
CA THR A 2 -5.36 -11.06 -24.55
C THR A 2 -4.39 -9.88 -24.47
N SER A 3 -3.62 -9.69 -25.55
CA SER A 3 -2.72 -8.54 -25.70
C SER A 3 -3.55 -7.26 -25.63
N LYS A 4 -3.35 -6.49 -24.56
CA LYS A 4 -3.96 -5.17 -24.40
C LYS A 4 -3.42 -4.28 -25.52
N THR A 5 -4.22 -4.07 -26.57
CA THR A 5 -3.94 -3.14 -27.66
C THR A 5 -3.86 -1.76 -27.05
N THR A 6 -2.64 -1.39 -26.71
CA THR A 6 -2.34 -0.18 -25.99
C THR A 6 -2.31 0.91 -27.05
N ASN A 7 -3.46 1.55 -27.27
CA ASN A 7 -3.58 2.84 -27.97
C ASN A 7 -2.74 3.87 -27.21
N LYS A 8 -1.42 3.80 -27.42
CA LYS A 8 -0.39 4.52 -26.68
C LYS A 8 -0.25 5.91 -27.27
N VAL A 9 -1.17 6.80 -26.87
CA VAL A 9 -0.81 8.22 -26.88
C VAL A 9 0.34 8.38 -25.89
N SER A 10 1.50 8.82 -26.38
CA SER A 10 2.70 9.04 -25.56
C SER A 10 2.37 9.86 -24.31
N PRO A 11 2.96 9.56 -23.13
CA PRO A 11 2.79 10.38 -21.93
C PRO A 11 3.10 11.86 -22.19
N GLU A 12 4.09 12.16 -23.03
CA GLU A 12 4.45 13.54 -23.39
C GLU A 12 3.32 14.25 -24.14
N VAL A 13 2.71 13.58 -25.12
CA VAL A 13 1.57 14.12 -25.85
C VAL A 13 0.42 14.35 -24.89
N ARG A 14 0.15 13.42 -23.97
CA ARG A 14 -0.91 13.57 -22.95
C ARG A 14 -0.69 14.78 -22.06
N ALA A 15 0.52 14.94 -21.52
CA ALA A 15 0.88 16.08 -20.70
C ALA A 15 0.74 17.40 -21.47
N ARG A 16 1.20 17.42 -22.73
CA ARG A 16 1.05 18.58 -23.62
C ARG A 16 -0.42 18.93 -23.86
N VAL A 17 -1.29 17.95 -24.14
CA VAL A 17 -2.71 18.24 -24.37
C VAL A 17 -3.37 18.81 -23.12
N VAL A 18 -3.11 18.20 -21.94
CA VAL A 18 -3.66 18.69 -20.67
C VAL A 18 -3.23 20.14 -20.44
N ARG A 19 -1.95 20.46 -20.66
CA ARG A 19 -1.44 21.82 -20.54
C ARG A 19 -2.12 22.78 -21.51
N MET A 20 -2.29 22.38 -22.78
CA MET A 20 -2.99 23.19 -23.78
C MET A 20 -4.47 23.42 -23.46
N VAL A 21 -5.14 22.50 -22.75
CA VAL A 21 -6.52 22.72 -22.30
C VAL A 21 -6.53 23.75 -21.17
N THR A 22 -5.64 23.62 -20.19
CA THR A 22 -5.59 24.55 -19.04
C THR A 22 -5.18 25.95 -19.44
N GLU A 23 -4.24 26.11 -20.39
CA GLU A 23 -3.77 27.43 -20.86
C GLU A 23 -4.87 28.19 -21.62
N HIS A 24 -5.67 27.47 -22.41
CA HIS A 24 -6.71 28.08 -23.25
C HIS A 24 -8.11 28.04 -22.63
N GLU A 25 -8.25 27.61 -21.37
CA GLU A 25 -9.56 27.49 -20.71
C GLU A 25 -10.30 28.84 -20.65
N ALA A 26 -9.56 29.94 -20.46
CA ALA A 26 -10.10 31.31 -20.40
C ALA A 26 -10.53 31.89 -21.76
N GLU A 27 -10.01 31.35 -22.87
CA GLU A 27 -10.34 31.81 -24.23
C GLU A 27 -11.63 31.17 -24.76
N HIS A 28 -12.19 30.21 -24.03
CA HIS A 28 -13.36 29.46 -24.42
C HIS A 28 -14.55 29.76 -23.49
N PRO A 29 -15.80 29.69 -23.98
CA PRO A 29 -16.99 30.00 -23.19
C PRO A 29 -17.23 29.00 -22.05
N SER A 30 -16.63 27.81 -22.15
CA SER A 30 -16.64 26.82 -21.08
C SER A 30 -15.44 25.90 -21.20
N ARG A 31 -15.08 25.27 -20.07
CA ARG A 31 -14.09 24.20 -20.03
C ARG A 31 -14.39 23.08 -21.02
N TRP A 32 -15.65 22.68 -21.15
CA TRP A 32 -16.05 21.65 -22.09
C TRP A 32 -15.81 22.06 -23.55
N ALA A 33 -16.01 23.34 -23.88
CA ALA A 33 -15.70 23.88 -25.20
C ALA A 33 -14.18 23.85 -25.47
N ALA A 34 -13.35 24.19 -24.49
CA ALA A 34 -11.89 24.08 -24.60
C ALA A 34 -11.45 22.62 -24.84
N VAL A 35 -11.95 21.69 -24.02
CA VAL A 35 -11.67 20.25 -24.14
C VAL A 35 -12.10 19.74 -25.52
N SER A 36 -13.33 20.04 -25.95
CA SER A 36 -13.87 19.57 -27.23
C SER A 36 -13.07 20.12 -28.42
N SER A 37 -12.69 21.39 -28.38
CA SER A 37 -11.88 22.03 -29.43
C SER A 37 -10.50 21.38 -29.54
N LYS A 38 -9.79 21.19 -28.40
CA LYS A 38 -8.46 20.58 -28.41
C LYS A 38 -8.52 19.08 -28.74
N ALA A 39 -9.55 18.37 -28.30
CA ALA A 39 -9.76 16.96 -28.61
C ALA A 39 -9.96 16.74 -30.12
N ALA A 40 -10.76 17.58 -30.77
CA ALA A 40 -10.97 17.55 -32.22
C ALA A 40 -9.66 17.79 -33.00
N LYS A 41 -8.82 18.73 -32.55
CA LYS A 41 -7.53 19.02 -33.19
C LYS A 41 -6.51 17.87 -33.11
N ILE A 42 -6.66 16.99 -32.13
CA ILE A 42 -5.70 15.91 -31.84
C ILE A 42 -6.23 14.54 -32.31
N GLY A 43 -7.51 14.44 -32.63
CA GLY A 43 -8.15 13.17 -32.99
C GLY A 43 -8.37 12.25 -31.79
N CYS A 44 -8.67 12.82 -30.62
CA CYS A 44 -8.99 12.06 -29.40
C CYS A 44 -10.45 12.30 -28.98
N SER A 45 -11.05 11.35 -28.24
CA SER A 45 -12.36 11.57 -27.64
C SER A 45 -12.31 12.69 -26.60
N ALA A 46 -13.26 13.62 -26.65
CA ALA A 46 -13.39 14.71 -25.67
C ALA A 46 -13.57 14.17 -24.25
N HIS A 47 -14.28 13.05 -24.08
CA HIS A 47 -14.46 12.40 -22.78
C HIS A 47 -13.13 11.93 -22.20
N THR A 48 -12.32 11.22 -23.00
CA THR A 48 -11.00 10.76 -22.59
C THR A 48 -10.06 11.92 -22.25
N LEU A 49 -10.14 13.03 -22.98
CA LEU A 49 -9.35 14.21 -22.64
C LEU A 49 -9.81 14.84 -21.32
N ASN A 50 -11.12 14.96 -21.09
CA ASN A 50 -11.66 15.48 -19.84
C ASN A 50 -11.25 14.65 -18.62
N GLU A 51 -11.27 13.32 -18.74
CA GLU A 51 -10.76 12.41 -17.69
C GLU A 51 -9.28 12.66 -17.39
N ARG A 52 -8.45 12.88 -18.43
CA ARG A 52 -7.02 13.15 -18.25
C ARG A 52 -6.76 14.49 -17.58
N VAL A 53 -7.51 15.54 -17.93
CA VAL A 53 -7.40 16.84 -17.26
C VAL A 53 -7.84 16.71 -15.80
N THR A 54 -8.95 16.03 -15.53
CA THR A 54 -9.43 15.78 -14.16
C THR A 54 -8.41 14.99 -13.34
N LYS A 55 -7.81 13.95 -13.93
CA LYS A 55 -6.75 13.17 -13.27
C LYS A 55 -5.53 14.04 -12.96
N ALA A 56 -5.10 14.88 -13.91
CA ALA A 56 -3.98 15.79 -13.70
C ALA A 56 -4.25 16.82 -12.59
N GLU A 57 -5.49 17.29 -12.43
CA GLU A 57 -5.88 18.18 -11.32
C GLU A 57 -5.85 17.48 -9.96
N VAL A 58 -6.24 16.21 -9.90
CA VAL A 58 -6.11 15.39 -8.70
C VAL A 58 -4.64 15.14 -8.37
N ASP A 59 -3.84 14.77 -9.38
CA ASP A 59 -2.41 14.54 -9.22
C ASP A 59 -1.65 15.82 -8.82
N SER A 60 -2.12 17.00 -9.24
CA SER A 60 -1.57 18.30 -8.84
C SER A 60 -2.17 18.87 -7.54
N GLY A 61 -3.10 18.16 -6.89
CA GLY A 61 -3.76 18.62 -5.66
C GLY A 61 -4.76 19.78 -5.82
N LYS A 62 -5.14 20.13 -7.06
CA LYS A 62 -6.15 21.16 -7.35
C LYS A 62 -7.57 20.66 -7.07
N ARG A 63 -7.77 19.35 -7.11
CA ARG A 63 -9.05 18.68 -6.88
C ARG A 63 -8.89 17.60 -5.83
N ALA A 64 -9.90 17.45 -4.96
CA ALA A 64 -9.93 16.37 -3.99
C ALA A 64 -9.95 15.00 -4.71
N GLY A 65 -9.04 14.12 -4.31
CA GLY A 65 -8.90 12.77 -4.84
C GLY A 65 -7.59 12.13 -4.39
N LEU A 66 -7.47 10.82 -4.59
CA LEU A 66 -6.23 10.08 -4.32
C LEU A 66 -5.28 10.23 -5.52
N PRO A 67 -4.08 10.81 -5.35
CA PRO A 67 -3.12 10.92 -6.44
C PRO A 67 -2.67 9.53 -6.90
N SER A 68 -2.37 9.40 -8.20
CA SER A 68 -1.94 8.13 -8.79
C SER A 68 -0.70 7.55 -8.10
N ASP A 69 0.26 8.41 -7.74
CA ASP A 69 1.50 8.02 -7.05
C ASP A 69 1.21 7.43 -5.65
N VAL A 70 0.28 8.02 -4.90
CA VAL A 70 -0.12 7.51 -3.58
C VAL A 70 -0.81 6.16 -3.70
N ALA A 71 -1.67 5.98 -4.71
CA ALA A 71 -2.33 4.71 -4.97
C ALA A 71 -1.33 3.60 -5.36
N GLU A 72 -0.30 3.94 -6.13
CA GLU A 72 0.76 2.99 -6.53
C GLU A 72 1.62 2.58 -5.34
N LYS A 73 2.06 3.55 -4.53
CA LYS A 73 2.81 3.30 -3.29
C LYS A 73 2.02 2.45 -2.30
N MET A 74 0.73 2.73 -2.13
CA MET A 74 -0.14 1.95 -1.24
C MET A 74 -0.20 0.49 -1.65
N LYS A 75 -0.31 0.20 -2.95
CA LYS A 75 -0.30 -1.19 -3.47
C LYS A 75 1.04 -1.89 -3.27
N ALA A 76 2.16 -1.17 -3.46
CA ALA A 76 3.49 -1.72 -3.21
C ALA A 76 3.65 -2.08 -1.72
N LEU A 77 3.29 -1.16 -0.83
CA LEU A 77 3.35 -1.38 0.61
C LEU A 77 2.43 -2.51 1.06
N GLU A 78 1.22 -2.62 0.50
CA GLU A 78 0.32 -3.74 0.80
C GLU A 78 0.93 -5.09 0.42
N ARG A 79 1.66 -5.15 -0.70
CA ARG A 79 2.35 -6.37 -1.12
C ARG A 79 3.48 -6.71 -0.15
N GLU A 80 4.33 -5.74 0.18
CA GLU A 80 5.42 -5.92 1.15
C GLU A 80 4.87 -6.36 2.52
N ASN A 81 3.76 -5.76 2.97
CA ASN A 81 3.14 -6.13 4.24
C ASN A 81 2.64 -7.58 4.24
N ARG A 82 2.10 -8.06 3.12
CA ARG A 82 1.67 -9.47 2.97
C ARG A 82 2.88 -10.41 3.04
N GLU A 83 3.95 -10.09 2.34
CA GLU A 83 5.19 -10.88 2.35
C GLU A 83 5.81 -10.92 3.75
N LEU A 84 5.87 -9.78 4.43
CA LEU A 84 6.37 -9.69 5.82
C LEU A 84 5.49 -10.46 6.81
N ARG A 85 4.16 -10.45 6.64
CA ARG A 85 3.24 -11.25 7.46
C ARG A 85 3.45 -12.73 7.26
N GLN A 86 3.64 -13.16 6.02
CA GLN A 86 3.93 -14.56 5.69
C GLN A 86 5.27 -15.00 6.30
N ALA A 87 6.31 -14.19 6.18
CA ALA A 87 7.62 -14.47 6.80
C ALA A 87 7.52 -14.57 8.33
N ASN A 88 6.81 -13.64 8.97
CA ASN A 88 6.60 -13.68 10.42
C ASN A 88 5.82 -14.93 10.86
N GLU A 89 4.88 -15.40 10.06
CA GLU A 89 4.15 -16.64 10.35
C GLU A 89 5.08 -17.87 10.31
N ILE A 90 5.98 -17.93 9.32
CA ILE A 90 7.00 -18.99 9.24
C ILE A 90 7.90 -18.96 10.47
N LEU A 91 8.40 -17.78 10.84
CA LEU A 91 9.27 -17.62 12.00
C LEU A 91 8.56 -18.03 13.30
N ARG A 92 7.29 -17.63 13.49
CA ARG A 92 6.50 -18.06 14.64
C ARG A 92 6.31 -19.58 14.70
N LYS A 93 6.00 -20.21 13.57
CA LYS A 93 5.87 -21.68 13.48
C LYS A 93 7.18 -22.38 13.77
N ALA A 94 8.29 -21.86 13.23
CA ALA A 94 9.62 -22.39 13.50
C ALA A 94 9.97 -22.28 14.99
N SER A 95 9.75 -21.12 15.63
CA SER A 95 9.97 -20.94 17.06
C SER A 95 9.12 -21.88 17.92
N ALA A 96 7.85 -22.08 17.57
CA ALA A 96 7.00 -23.05 18.27
C ALA A 96 7.51 -24.49 18.10
N TYR A 97 7.96 -24.86 16.90
CA TYR A 97 8.55 -26.16 16.62
C TYR A 97 9.84 -26.40 17.41
N PHE A 98 10.74 -25.40 17.45
CA PHE A 98 11.98 -25.50 18.22
C PHE A 98 11.71 -25.58 19.73
N ALA A 99 10.78 -24.78 20.26
CA ALA A 99 10.38 -24.86 21.66
C ALA A 99 9.79 -26.23 22.02
N GLN A 100 9.00 -26.84 21.13
CA GLN A 100 8.48 -28.19 21.33
C GLN A 100 9.58 -29.26 21.26
N ALA A 101 10.52 -29.13 20.33
CA ALA A 101 11.66 -30.05 20.20
C ALA A 101 12.62 -29.98 21.41
N GLU A 102 12.74 -28.83 22.08
CA GLU A 102 13.46 -28.72 23.36
C GLU A 102 12.75 -29.46 24.51
N LEU A 103 11.42 -29.52 24.50
CA LEU A 103 10.62 -30.26 25.50
C LEU A 103 10.60 -31.77 25.27
N ASP A 104 10.60 -32.22 24.01
CA ASP A 104 10.57 -33.65 23.63
C ASP A 104 11.94 -34.33 23.66
N ARG A 105 13.03 -33.57 23.81
CA ARG A 105 14.35 -34.17 24.02
C ARG A 105 14.37 -34.80 25.41
N PRO A 106 14.54 -36.12 25.55
CA PRO A 106 14.78 -36.69 26.88
C PRO A 106 16.04 -36.02 27.41
N LEU A 107 15.90 -35.24 28.48
CA LEU A 107 17.03 -34.87 29.32
C LEU A 107 17.73 -36.19 29.61
N LYS A 108 18.92 -36.41 29.06
CA LYS A 108 19.75 -37.53 29.51
C LYS A 108 19.88 -37.34 31.00
N ARG A 109 19.21 -38.21 31.75
CA ARG A 109 19.45 -38.43 33.15
C ARG A 109 20.83 -39.07 33.22
N ASP A 110 21.86 -38.25 33.11
CA ASP A 110 23.15 -38.60 33.66
C ASP A 110 22.98 -38.40 35.17
N ASP A 111 22.69 -39.51 35.85
CA ASP A 111 22.62 -39.56 37.29
C ASP A 111 23.93 -39.06 37.91
N CYS A 112 23.75 -38.19 38.91
CA CYS A 112 24.66 -37.90 40.02
C CYS A 112 25.88 -36.99 39.74
N LEU A 113 25.84 -35.75 40.22
CA LEU A 113 26.36 -35.34 41.55
C LEU A 113 26.36 -33.79 41.71
N HIS A 114 25.65 -33.31 42.75
CA HIS A 114 25.78 -32.01 43.44
C HIS A 114 25.55 -30.69 42.67
N LEU A 115 24.42 -30.01 42.95
CA LEU A 115 24.37 -28.66 43.56
C LEU A 115 22.94 -28.08 43.56
N GLY A 116 22.48 -27.62 44.74
CA GLY A 116 21.56 -26.48 44.84
C GLY A 116 20.08 -26.79 45.10
N THR A 117 19.63 -26.38 46.29
CA THR A 117 18.27 -26.33 46.84
C THR A 117 17.17 -25.70 45.95
N PRO A 118 15.88 -26.03 46.17
CA PRO A 118 14.78 -25.51 45.36
C PRO A 118 14.42 -24.08 45.79
N VAL A 119 14.34 -23.15 44.84
CA VAL A 119 13.78 -21.81 45.09
C VAL A 119 12.51 -21.62 44.27
N GLY A 120 11.38 -21.64 44.99
CA GLY A 120 10.27 -20.71 44.76
C GLY A 120 9.35 -20.95 43.56
N ALA A 121 8.28 -21.69 43.78
CA ALA A 121 7.03 -21.49 43.03
C ALA A 121 6.25 -20.29 43.59
N ARG A 122 5.46 -19.62 42.72
CA ARG A 122 4.45 -18.53 42.92
C ARG A 122 4.97 -17.14 42.49
N GLY A 123 4.34 -16.39 41.60
CA GLY A 123 3.00 -16.49 41.02
C GLY A 123 2.78 -15.48 39.88
N ARG A 124 1.61 -15.63 39.24
CA ARG A 124 1.07 -14.99 38.05
C ARG A 124 1.13 -13.45 38.02
N ALA A 125 1.24 -12.89 36.82
CA ALA A 125 0.38 -11.77 36.43
C ALA A 125 0.00 -11.93 34.95
N ASP A 126 -1.30 -12.07 34.74
CA ASP A 126 -1.99 -12.00 33.47
C ASP A 126 -1.65 -10.70 32.72
N LEU A 127 -1.54 -10.78 31.39
CA LEU A 127 -1.97 -9.68 30.51
C LEU A 127 -2.47 -10.29 29.19
N GLN A 128 -3.69 -10.78 29.30
CA GLN A 128 -4.56 -11.11 28.19
C GLN A 128 -5.04 -9.80 27.55
N THR A 129 -5.23 -9.84 26.24
CA THR A 129 -6.18 -9.03 25.46
C THR A 129 -5.87 -7.52 25.28
N VAL A 130 -5.44 -7.11 24.09
CA VAL A 130 -6.28 -6.70 22.94
C VAL A 130 -6.64 -5.20 22.97
N ALA A 131 -6.18 -4.54 21.90
CA ALA A 131 -6.79 -3.42 21.20
C ALA A 131 -6.77 -1.99 21.78
N TYR A 132 -6.66 -1.08 20.80
CA TYR A 132 -6.98 0.35 20.79
C TYR A 132 -5.85 1.36 21.15
N CYS A 133 -5.14 1.83 20.12
CA CYS A 133 -4.92 3.28 19.92
C CYS A 133 -6.27 3.94 19.57
N PRO A 134 -6.47 5.27 19.57
CA PRO A 134 -5.75 6.45 20.12
C PRO A 134 -6.73 7.28 21.02
N VAL A 135 -6.51 8.52 21.53
CA VAL A 135 -6.59 9.86 20.86
C VAL A 135 -6.26 10.98 21.89
N HIS A 136 -5.79 12.14 21.37
CA HIS A 136 -5.74 13.50 21.97
C HIS A 136 -4.78 13.70 23.15
N LEU A 137 -3.68 14.47 23.02
CA LEU A 137 -3.54 15.90 22.70
C LEU A 137 -4.39 16.81 23.60
N LEU A 138 -3.79 17.20 24.74
CA LEU A 138 -3.68 18.59 25.24
C LEU A 138 -2.65 18.63 26.38
#